data_AF-A0A841PHC1-F1
#
_entry.id   AF-A0A841PHC1-F1
#
_cell.length_a   1.000
_cell.length_b   1.000
_cell.length_c   1.000
_cell.angle_alpha   90.00
_cell.angle_beta   90.00
_cell.angle_gamma   90.00
#
_symmetry.space_group_name_H-M   'P 1'
#
loop_
_entity.id
_entity.type
_entity.pdbx_description
1 polymer ?
#
loop_
_entity_poly.entity_id
_entity_poly.type
_entity_poly.pdbx_seq_one_letter_code
_entity_poly.pdbx_strand_id
1 'polypeptide(L)'
;MDDLKYGVRDKRGDWKPNGRIEAVPLWNWPPRLPKILAWLPGYIWPWNAFHMATALLYWFYVVPGVETMKTLSWGWALWLYAVNAGAILVFYGIFELRYYVRRSQATRFKYNHKFPADAPSDVFWFQSQNLDNFLRSFFITIPLWTVVEVIFLWCFANGYVPWVGWQDHPVYLVALVLVAPAIHEVHFFFIHRLIHWGPLYRWIHSVHHNSINPSPWSSLSMHPVEGFLYHAVAFWHLVIPSNPIVALFQLHVASFGAVNGHLGFEKLELTQDTAVSSHAYAHYLHHKYFEVNYGGDGLIPLDRWFGTLHDGTREGDAMMDARFQKKKERMNARA
;
A
#
# COMPACT_ATOMS: atom_id res chain seq x y z
N MET A 1 -12.09 18.33 -15.44
CA MET A 1 -10.79 19.03 -15.38
C MET A 1 -9.97 18.79 -16.66
N ASP A 2 -9.05 19.68 -17.03
CA ASP A 2 -8.07 19.45 -18.13
C ASP A 2 -6.77 18.88 -17.53
N ASP A 3 -6.45 17.63 -17.86
CA ASP A 3 -5.32 16.90 -17.27
C ASP A 3 -3.97 17.26 -17.91
N LEU A 4 -3.97 17.85 -19.11
CA LEU A 4 -2.76 18.29 -19.81
C LEU A 4 -2.11 19.51 -19.14
N LYS A 5 -2.85 20.21 -18.27
CA LYS A 5 -2.28 21.27 -17.41
C LYS A 5 -1.35 20.70 -16.33
N TYR A 6 -1.49 19.42 -16.00
CA TYR A 6 -0.77 18.77 -14.89
C TYR A 6 0.25 17.72 -15.36
N GLY A 7 0.19 17.34 -16.64
CA GLY A 7 1.04 16.28 -17.19
C GLY A 7 0.98 16.23 -18.70
N VAL A 8 1.66 15.24 -19.26
CA VAL A 8 1.74 15.01 -20.70
C VAL A 8 1.35 13.57 -21.02
N ARG A 9 0.86 13.37 -22.25
CA ARG A 9 0.61 12.04 -22.80
C ARG A 9 1.70 11.63 -23.77
N ASP A 10 2.07 10.36 -23.76
CA ASP A 10 2.94 9.79 -24.78
C ASP A 10 2.16 9.40 -26.05
N LYS A 11 2.85 8.84 -27.05
CA LYS A 11 2.24 8.42 -28.32
C LYS A 11 1.23 7.27 -28.17
N ARG A 12 1.31 6.50 -27.09
CA ARG A 12 0.36 5.41 -26.77
C ARG A 12 -0.87 5.95 -26.04
N GLY A 13 -0.80 7.19 -25.54
CA GLY A 13 -1.84 7.84 -24.74
C GLY A 13 -1.62 7.70 -23.24
N ASP A 14 -0.53 7.07 -22.80
CA ASP A 14 -0.18 6.93 -21.39
C ASP A 14 0.17 8.30 -20.81
N TRP A 15 -0.34 8.59 -19.61
CA TRP A 15 -0.20 9.89 -18.96
C TRP A 15 0.93 9.87 -17.94
N LYS A 16 1.69 10.97 -17.86
CA LYS A 16 2.67 11.20 -16.79
C LYS A 16 2.58 12.62 -16.26
N PRO A 17 2.81 12.85 -14.96
CA PRO A 17 2.80 14.19 -14.38
C PRO A 17 3.98 15.04 -14.89
N ASN A 18 3.81 16.36 -14.88
CA ASN A 18 4.88 17.31 -15.17
C ASN A 18 5.90 17.41 -14.02
N GLY A 19 5.47 17.08 -12.80
CA GLY A 19 6.30 17.09 -11.60
C GLY A 19 7.16 15.82 -11.47
N ARG A 20 8.08 15.87 -10.50
CA ARG A 20 8.87 14.72 -10.06
C ARG A 20 8.40 14.25 -8.69
N ILE A 21 8.68 13.00 -8.36
CA ILE A 21 8.48 12.47 -7.01
C ILE A 21 9.51 13.12 -6.07
N GLU A 22 9.04 13.84 -5.06
CA GLU A 22 9.88 14.50 -4.06
C GLU A 22 9.84 13.77 -2.72
N ALA A 23 10.97 13.75 -2.01
CA ALA A 23 11.01 13.24 -0.65
C ALA A 23 10.29 14.19 0.31
N VAL A 24 9.71 13.65 1.37
CA VAL A 24 9.06 14.48 2.39
C VAL A 24 10.06 15.48 3.01
N PRO A 25 9.60 16.67 3.46
CA PRO A 25 10.50 17.72 3.90
C PRO A 25 11.41 17.38 5.09
N LEU A 26 11.08 16.32 5.84
CA LEU A 26 11.86 15.79 6.96
C LEU A 26 13.30 15.46 6.58
N TRP A 27 13.55 15.10 5.31
CA TRP A 27 14.86 14.65 4.83
C TRP A 27 15.64 15.71 4.03
N ASN A 28 15.18 16.96 4.05
CA ASN A 28 15.89 18.05 3.41
C ASN A 28 17.07 18.50 4.27
N TRP A 29 18.24 18.66 3.66
CA TRP A 29 19.41 19.25 4.30
C TRP A 29 19.81 20.57 3.59
N PRO A 30 19.96 21.69 4.33
CA PRO A 30 19.68 21.86 5.76
C PRO A 30 18.18 21.77 6.09
N PRO A 31 17.79 21.37 7.32
CA PRO A 31 16.40 21.22 7.72
C PRO A 31 15.70 22.59 7.69
N ARG A 32 14.47 22.62 7.16
CA ARG A 32 13.67 23.85 7.04
C ARG A 32 12.39 23.69 7.85
N LEU A 33 12.42 24.11 9.11
CA LEU A 33 11.31 23.96 10.04
C LEU A 33 9.95 24.44 9.49
N PRO A 34 9.83 25.59 8.78
CA PRO A 34 8.55 26.01 8.20
C PRO A 34 7.97 25.01 7.19
N LYS A 35 8.83 24.33 6.41
CA LYS A 35 8.38 23.30 5.45
C LYS A 35 7.93 22.02 6.14
N ILE A 36 8.61 21.64 7.23
CA ILE A 36 8.21 20.47 8.03
C ILE A 36 6.85 20.74 8.69
N LEU A 37 6.69 21.89 9.33
CA LEU A 37 5.43 22.29 9.96
C LEU A 37 4.27 22.38 8.94
N ALA A 38 4.53 22.89 7.73
CA ALA A 38 3.53 22.94 6.66
C ALA A 38 3.15 21.55 6.12
N TRP A 39 4.02 20.55 6.27
CA TRP A 39 3.76 19.18 5.83
C TRP A 39 3.00 18.34 6.86
N LEU A 40 3.16 18.60 8.16
CA LEU A 40 2.53 17.84 9.25
C LEU A 40 1.00 17.66 9.10
N PRO A 41 0.20 18.66 8.68
CA PRO A 41 -1.23 18.45 8.47
C PRO A 41 -1.53 17.36 7.43
N GLY A 42 -0.75 17.29 6.34
CA GLY A 42 -0.87 16.28 5.30
C GLY A 42 -0.37 14.89 5.73
N TYR A 43 0.53 14.83 6.71
CA TYR A 43 0.93 13.57 7.33
C TYR A 43 -0.21 12.95 8.14
N ILE A 44 -1.04 13.77 8.79
CA ILE A 44 -2.16 13.29 9.60
C ILE A 44 -3.41 13.07 8.73
N TRP A 45 -3.75 14.03 7.86
CA TRP A 45 -5.00 14.05 7.09
C TRP A 45 -4.77 13.94 5.58
N PRO A 46 -5.60 13.17 4.84
CA PRO A 46 -6.75 12.40 5.31
C PRO A 46 -6.44 10.95 5.68
N TRP A 47 -5.36 10.37 5.16
CA TRP A 47 -5.17 8.92 5.15
C TRP A 47 -4.91 8.33 6.54
N ASN A 48 -3.94 8.85 7.29
CA ASN A 48 -3.65 8.34 8.63
C ASN A 48 -4.82 8.57 9.59
N ALA A 49 -5.52 9.70 9.48
CA ALA A 49 -6.75 9.95 10.22
C ALA A 49 -7.84 8.92 9.86
N PHE A 50 -8.02 8.60 8.58
CA PHE A 50 -8.96 7.57 8.13
C PHE A 50 -8.61 6.18 8.69
N HIS A 51 -7.34 5.77 8.60
CA HIS A 51 -6.89 4.47 9.12
C HIS A 51 -7.04 4.37 10.66
N MET A 52 -6.78 5.46 11.39
CA MET A 52 -7.02 5.50 12.84
C MET A 52 -8.51 5.45 13.15
N ALA A 53 -9.35 6.18 12.40
CA ALA A 53 -10.79 6.16 12.60
C ALA A 53 -11.37 4.76 12.38
N THR A 54 -10.95 4.05 11.32
CA THR A 54 -11.39 2.67 11.07
C THR A 54 -10.88 1.71 12.13
N ALA A 55 -9.62 1.84 12.58
CA ALA A 55 -9.08 1.02 13.67
C ALA A 55 -9.86 1.21 14.99
N LEU A 56 -10.25 2.45 15.32
CA LEU A 56 -11.08 2.74 16.50
C LEU A 56 -12.49 2.17 16.34
N LEU A 57 -13.11 2.29 15.16
CA LEU A 57 -14.41 1.67 14.89
C LEU A 57 -14.33 0.14 15.07
N TYR A 58 -13.26 -0.48 14.60
CA TYR A 58 -13.04 -1.91 14.80
C TYR A 58 -12.89 -2.24 16.27
N TRP A 59 -12.05 -1.51 16.99
CA TRP A 59 -11.80 -1.73 18.41
C TRP A 59 -13.09 -1.66 19.25
N PHE A 60 -13.95 -0.68 19.01
CA PHE A 60 -15.13 -0.45 19.83
C PHE A 60 -16.36 -1.26 19.42
N TYR A 61 -16.47 -1.68 18.15
CA TYR A 61 -17.71 -2.27 17.62
C TYR A 61 -17.54 -3.64 16.94
N VAL A 62 -16.33 -4.04 16.60
CA VAL A 62 -16.07 -5.26 15.82
C VAL A 62 -15.27 -6.29 16.61
N VAL A 63 -14.18 -5.85 17.23
CA VAL A 63 -13.28 -6.69 18.02
C VAL A 63 -14.04 -7.21 19.25
N PRO A 64 -14.04 -8.53 19.50
CA PRO A 64 -14.76 -9.10 20.62
C PRO A 64 -14.08 -8.75 21.96
N GLY A 65 -14.81 -8.94 23.07
CA GLY A 65 -14.27 -8.72 24.41
C GLY A 65 -13.04 -9.59 24.71
N VAL A 66 -12.20 -9.12 25.63
CA VAL A 66 -10.91 -9.75 26.01
C VAL A 66 -11.06 -11.23 26.38
N GLU A 67 -12.10 -11.59 27.15
CA GLU A 67 -12.32 -12.98 27.54
C GLU A 67 -12.58 -13.90 26.33
N THR A 68 -13.27 -13.42 25.31
CA THR A 68 -13.47 -14.16 24.06
C THR A 68 -12.15 -14.34 23.31
N MET A 69 -11.32 -13.29 23.26
CA MET A 69 -10.04 -13.32 22.56
C MET A 69 -9.00 -14.24 23.21
N LYS A 70 -9.15 -14.60 24.50
CA LYS A 70 -8.22 -15.53 25.17
C LYS A 70 -8.24 -16.94 24.56
N THR A 71 -9.38 -17.38 24.04
CA THR A 71 -9.53 -18.71 23.44
C THR A 71 -9.75 -18.61 21.93
N LEU A 72 -8.84 -19.20 21.15
CA LEU A 72 -8.99 -19.26 19.70
C LEU A 72 -10.24 -20.08 19.34
N SER A 73 -11.13 -19.51 18.53
CA SER A 73 -12.26 -20.22 17.97
C SER A 73 -12.66 -19.65 16.61
N TRP A 74 -13.27 -20.51 15.79
CA TRP A 74 -13.72 -20.11 14.45
C TRP A 74 -14.78 -19.01 14.49
N GLY A 75 -15.60 -18.92 15.55
CA GLY A 75 -16.71 -17.97 15.62
C GLY A 75 -16.27 -16.51 15.45
N TRP A 76 -15.36 -16.03 16.30
CA TRP A 76 -14.92 -14.65 16.23
C TRP A 76 -13.89 -14.41 15.11
N ALA A 77 -13.08 -15.40 14.76
CA ALA A 77 -12.17 -15.29 13.62
C ALA A 77 -12.93 -15.14 12.28
N LEU A 78 -14.00 -15.92 12.07
CA LEU A 78 -14.85 -15.80 10.88
C LEU A 78 -15.68 -14.52 10.89
N TRP A 79 -16.07 -14.02 12.06
CA TRP A 79 -16.69 -12.70 12.20
C TRP A 79 -15.74 -11.58 11.74
N LEU A 80 -14.51 -11.55 12.24
CA LEU A 80 -13.50 -10.57 11.80
C LEU A 80 -13.25 -10.66 10.30
N TYR A 81 -13.13 -11.89 9.76
CA TYR A 81 -13.00 -12.09 8.31
C TYR A 81 -14.19 -11.50 7.54
N ALA A 82 -15.43 -11.76 7.97
CA ALA A 82 -16.61 -11.24 7.30
C ALA A 82 -16.65 -9.70 7.32
N VAL A 83 -16.26 -9.08 8.44
CA VAL A 83 -16.21 -7.61 8.55
C VAL A 83 -15.07 -7.03 7.71
N ASN A 84 -13.87 -7.62 7.74
CA ASN A 84 -12.72 -7.25 6.91
C ASN A 84 -13.09 -7.31 5.41
N ALA A 85 -13.68 -8.42 4.98
CA ALA A 85 -14.14 -8.62 3.61
C ALA A 85 -15.21 -7.60 3.21
N GLY A 86 -16.23 -7.38 4.07
CA GLY A 86 -17.28 -6.40 3.82
C GLY A 86 -16.75 -4.96 3.73
N ALA A 87 -15.83 -4.58 4.62
CA ALA A 87 -15.24 -3.25 4.63
C ALA A 87 -14.37 -3.00 3.38
N ILE A 88 -13.54 -3.96 2.96
CA ILE A 88 -12.77 -3.85 1.73
C ILE A 88 -13.68 -3.85 0.49
N LEU A 89 -14.72 -4.67 0.47
CA LEU A 89 -15.70 -4.68 -0.63
C LEU A 89 -16.31 -3.30 -0.83
N VAL A 90 -16.73 -2.64 0.25
CA VAL A 90 -17.29 -1.29 0.19
C VAL A 90 -16.22 -0.28 -0.20
N PHE A 91 -15.08 -0.26 0.51
CA PHE A 91 -14.07 0.78 0.34
C PHE A 91 -13.41 0.73 -1.04
N TYR A 92 -12.87 -0.42 -1.44
CA TYR A 92 -12.26 -0.58 -2.77
C TYR A 92 -13.33 -0.55 -3.87
N GLY A 93 -14.51 -1.11 -3.59
CA GLY A 93 -15.64 -1.09 -4.51
C GLY A 93 -16.11 0.31 -4.89
N ILE A 94 -16.00 1.30 -4.01
CA ILE A 94 -16.29 2.71 -4.36
C ILE A 94 -15.37 3.20 -5.48
N PHE A 95 -14.05 2.95 -5.37
CA PHE A 95 -13.09 3.36 -6.38
C PHE A 95 -13.27 2.57 -7.68
N GLU A 96 -13.46 1.25 -7.56
CA GLU A 96 -13.71 0.38 -8.71
C GLU A 96 -14.97 0.82 -9.48
N LEU A 97 -16.09 0.94 -8.78
CA LEU A 97 -17.38 1.28 -9.39
C LEU A 97 -17.31 2.64 -10.07
N ARG A 98 -16.72 3.64 -9.41
CA ARG A 98 -16.68 5.02 -9.93
C ARG A 98 -15.70 5.17 -11.09
N TYR A 99 -14.46 4.70 -10.93
CA TYR A 99 -13.37 5.03 -11.85
C TYR A 99 -13.10 3.95 -12.90
N TYR A 100 -13.43 2.68 -12.63
CA TYR A 100 -13.16 1.57 -13.55
C TYR A 100 -14.41 1.05 -14.26
N VAL A 101 -15.53 0.90 -13.54
CA VAL A 101 -16.80 0.44 -14.12
C VAL A 101 -17.55 1.59 -14.80
N ARG A 102 -17.87 2.66 -14.06
CA ARG A 102 -18.56 3.84 -14.61
C ARG A 102 -17.65 4.76 -15.41
N ARG A 103 -16.33 4.61 -15.24
CA ARG A 103 -15.29 5.44 -15.89
C ARG A 103 -15.62 6.93 -15.80
N SER A 104 -16.00 7.41 -14.61
CA SER A 104 -16.54 8.77 -14.43
C SER A 104 -15.60 9.88 -14.91
N GLN A 105 -14.28 9.63 -14.96
CA GLN A 105 -13.28 10.56 -15.48
C GLN A 105 -12.63 10.12 -16.80
N ALA A 106 -13.19 9.09 -17.47
CA ALA A 106 -12.59 8.45 -18.63
C ALA A 106 -11.09 8.16 -18.38
N THR A 107 -10.22 8.53 -19.31
CA THR A 107 -8.77 8.32 -19.19
C THR A 107 -8.03 9.52 -18.60
N ARG A 108 -8.72 10.57 -18.15
CA ARG A 108 -8.07 11.76 -17.57
C ARG A 108 -7.24 11.36 -16.35
N PHE A 109 -5.99 11.84 -16.30
CA PHE A 109 -5.01 11.50 -15.27
C PHE A 109 -4.62 10.01 -15.19
N LYS A 110 -5.09 9.15 -16.11
CA LYS A 110 -4.80 7.71 -16.06
C LYS A 110 -3.41 7.41 -16.61
N TYR A 111 -2.55 6.79 -15.80
CA TYR A 111 -1.16 6.57 -16.21
C TYR A 111 -1.04 5.64 -17.42
N ASN A 112 -1.78 4.53 -17.41
CA ASN A 112 -1.95 3.69 -18.59
C ASN A 112 -3.30 4.03 -19.25
N HIS A 113 -3.32 4.35 -20.53
CA HIS A 113 -4.57 4.72 -21.23
C HIS A 113 -5.61 3.60 -21.29
N LYS A 114 -5.19 2.33 -21.19
CA LYS A 114 -6.09 1.17 -21.22
C LYS A 114 -6.70 0.91 -19.85
N PHE A 115 -7.92 0.40 -19.83
CA PHE A 115 -8.51 -0.18 -18.63
C PHE A 115 -8.20 -1.69 -18.59
N PRO A 116 -7.92 -2.28 -17.41
CA PRO A 116 -7.66 -3.71 -17.29
C PRO A 116 -8.79 -4.58 -17.87
N ALA A 117 -10.04 -4.15 -17.72
CA ALA A 117 -11.20 -4.85 -18.28
C ALA A 117 -11.21 -4.93 -19.82
N ASP A 118 -10.47 -4.06 -20.51
CA ASP A 118 -10.40 -4.01 -21.98
C ASP A 118 -9.22 -4.83 -22.54
N ALA A 119 -8.46 -5.52 -21.68
CA ALA A 119 -7.23 -6.21 -22.05
C ALA A 119 -7.18 -7.62 -21.42
N PRO A 120 -7.98 -8.58 -21.94
CA PRO A 120 -7.94 -9.96 -21.45
C PRO A 120 -6.56 -10.58 -21.65
N SER A 121 -6.14 -11.43 -20.71
CA SER A 121 -4.81 -12.06 -20.74
C SER A 121 -4.77 -13.38 -19.98
N ASP A 122 -4.10 -14.39 -20.54
CA ASP A 122 -3.98 -15.74 -19.98
C ASP A 122 -3.18 -15.81 -18.65
N VAL A 123 -2.50 -14.73 -18.27
CA VAL A 123 -1.81 -14.66 -16.97
C VAL A 123 -2.79 -14.59 -15.79
N PHE A 124 -4.03 -14.18 -16.04
CA PHE A 124 -5.07 -14.03 -15.02
C PHE A 124 -6.09 -15.17 -15.09
N TRP A 125 -6.65 -15.52 -13.93
CA TRP A 125 -7.80 -16.43 -13.87
C TRP A 125 -8.95 -15.92 -14.74
N PHE A 126 -9.55 -16.82 -15.52
CA PHE A 126 -10.64 -16.50 -16.44
C PHE A 126 -10.31 -15.39 -17.46
N GLN A 127 -9.02 -15.19 -17.74
CA GLN A 127 -8.50 -14.12 -18.58
C GLN A 127 -8.90 -12.70 -18.12
N SER A 128 -9.29 -12.53 -16.86
CA SER A 128 -9.81 -11.27 -16.32
C SER A 128 -8.98 -10.83 -15.11
N GLN A 129 -8.18 -9.78 -15.29
CA GLN A 129 -7.38 -9.18 -14.21
C GLN A 129 -8.26 -8.84 -13.00
N ASN A 130 -9.40 -8.21 -13.23
CA ASN A 130 -10.28 -7.78 -12.15
C ASN A 130 -10.87 -8.97 -11.37
N LEU A 131 -11.30 -10.02 -12.06
CA LEU A 131 -11.87 -11.20 -11.40
C LEU A 131 -10.80 -11.96 -10.63
N ASP A 132 -9.63 -12.19 -11.23
CA ASP A 132 -8.49 -12.83 -10.57
C ASP A 132 -8.09 -12.05 -9.30
N ASN A 133 -7.89 -10.74 -9.43
CA ASN A 133 -7.47 -9.88 -8.34
C ASN A 133 -8.50 -9.80 -7.20
N PHE A 134 -9.80 -9.73 -7.55
CA PHE A 134 -10.87 -9.80 -6.57
C PHE A 134 -10.84 -11.13 -5.82
N LEU A 135 -10.77 -12.26 -6.53
CA LEU A 135 -10.77 -13.58 -5.90
C LEU A 135 -9.55 -13.80 -5.01
N ARG A 136 -8.36 -13.39 -5.43
CA ARG A 136 -7.15 -13.47 -4.59
C ARG A 136 -7.25 -12.59 -3.35
N SER A 137 -7.77 -11.37 -3.49
CA SER A 137 -7.97 -10.48 -2.35
C SER A 137 -8.88 -11.12 -1.31
N PHE A 138 -10.05 -11.61 -1.72
CA PHE A 138 -11.07 -12.11 -0.79
C PHE A 138 -10.80 -13.51 -0.26
N PHE A 139 -10.18 -14.39 -1.06
CA PHE A 139 -10.00 -15.80 -0.68
C PHE A 139 -8.57 -16.14 -0.27
N ILE A 140 -7.61 -15.23 -0.40
CA ILE A 140 -6.21 -15.45 0.01
C ILE A 140 -5.76 -14.35 0.98
N THR A 141 -5.69 -13.10 0.51
CA THR A 141 -5.02 -12.04 1.27
C THR A 141 -5.82 -11.58 2.48
N ILE A 142 -7.12 -11.33 2.35
CA ILE A 142 -7.98 -10.92 3.47
C ILE A 142 -8.05 -12.02 4.55
N PRO A 143 -8.18 -13.32 4.23
CA PRO A 143 -8.05 -14.37 5.25
C PRO A 143 -6.70 -14.32 5.99
N LEU A 144 -5.58 -14.09 5.30
CA LEU A 144 -4.26 -14.01 5.92
C LEU A 144 -4.09 -12.74 6.76
N TRP A 145 -4.66 -11.62 6.32
CA TRP A 145 -4.82 -10.42 7.15
C TRP A 145 -5.57 -10.77 8.45
N THR A 146 -6.73 -11.41 8.36
CA THR A 146 -7.51 -11.80 9.54
C THR A 146 -6.73 -12.76 10.46
N VAL A 147 -5.91 -13.66 9.91
CA VAL A 147 -5.03 -14.53 10.71
C VAL A 147 -4.04 -13.69 11.52
N VAL A 148 -3.38 -12.70 10.91
CA VAL A 148 -2.49 -11.77 11.62
C VAL A 148 -3.26 -11.04 12.72
N GLU A 149 -4.47 -10.56 12.41
CA GLU A 149 -5.33 -9.86 13.35
C GLU A 149 -5.68 -10.69 14.58
N VAL A 150 -6.19 -11.91 14.34
CA VAL A 150 -6.52 -12.90 15.36
C VAL A 150 -5.31 -13.20 16.24
N ILE A 151 -4.13 -13.40 15.65
CA ILE A 151 -2.91 -13.75 16.38
C ILE A 151 -2.52 -12.62 17.35
N PHE A 152 -2.39 -11.38 16.88
CA PHE A 152 -1.90 -10.33 17.77
C PHE A 152 -2.94 -10.02 18.87
N LEU A 153 -4.24 -10.03 18.54
CA LEU A 153 -5.32 -9.83 19.53
C LEU A 153 -5.31 -10.92 20.61
N TRP A 154 -5.15 -12.19 20.20
CA TRP A 154 -5.02 -13.32 21.11
C TRP A 154 -3.78 -13.20 22.01
N CYS A 155 -2.64 -12.77 21.46
CA CYS A 155 -1.41 -12.54 22.25
C CYS A 155 -1.59 -11.46 23.32
N PHE A 156 -2.22 -10.33 22.99
CA PHE A 156 -2.54 -9.27 23.95
C PHE A 156 -3.53 -9.77 25.02
N ALA A 157 -4.61 -10.45 24.62
CA ALA A 157 -5.64 -10.93 25.53
C ALA A 157 -5.15 -11.96 26.55
N ASN A 158 -4.16 -12.78 26.17
CA ASN A 158 -3.52 -13.76 27.06
C ASN A 158 -2.36 -13.18 27.89
N GLY A 159 -2.01 -11.90 27.71
CA GLY A 159 -0.91 -11.28 28.43
C GLY A 159 0.47 -11.82 28.05
N TYR A 160 0.64 -12.39 26.84
CA TYR A 160 1.96 -12.82 26.35
C TYR A 160 2.89 -11.65 26.02
N VAL A 161 2.30 -10.47 25.83
CA VAL A 161 3.00 -9.21 25.58
C VAL A 161 2.41 -8.11 26.46
N PRO A 162 3.15 -7.03 26.75
CA PRO A 162 2.63 -5.92 27.54
C PRO A 162 1.43 -5.27 26.87
N TRP A 163 0.31 -5.16 27.59
CA TRP A 163 -0.82 -4.32 27.19
C TRP A 163 -0.64 -2.92 27.78
N VAL A 164 0.04 -2.04 27.05
CA VAL A 164 0.35 -0.68 27.52
C VAL A 164 -0.94 0.15 27.58
N GLY A 165 -1.24 0.69 28.77
CA GLY A 165 -2.44 1.47 29.04
C GLY A 165 -2.31 2.93 28.58
N TRP A 166 -3.37 3.46 27.97
CA TRP A 166 -3.44 4.88 27.57
C TRP A 166 -3.47 5.86 28.74
N GLN A 167 -3.97 5.44 29.90
CA GLN A 167 -4.02 6.29 31.11
C GLN A 167 -2.63 6.48 31.71
N ASP A 168 -1.82 5.42 31.72
CA ASP A 168 -0.49 5.42 32.34
C ASP A 168 0.59 5.96 31.39
N HIS A 169 0.44 5.72 30.09
CA HIS A 169 1.47 6.03 29.08
C HIS A 169 0.95 6.78 27.85
N PRO A 170 0.17 7.88 27.99
CA PRO A 170 -0.45 8.57 26.85
C PRO A 170 0.57 9.13 25.86
N VAL A 171 1.64 9.78 26.36
CA VAL A 171 2.68 10.39 25.50
C VAL A 171 3.40 9.35 24.67
N TYR A 172 3.74 8.21 25.28
CA TYR A 172 4.42 7.11 24.61
C TYR A 172 3.56 6.53 23.49
N LEU A 173 2.28 6.24 23.75
CA LEU A 173 1.40 5.65 22.75
C LEU A 173 1.06 6.65 21.63
N VAL A 174 0.92 7.95 21.92
CA VAL A 174 0.79 8.98 20.87
C VAL A 174 2.05 9.01 20.00
N ALA A 175 3.24 8.99 20.60
CA ALA A 175 4.49 8.94 19.83
C ALA A 175 4.57 7.67 18.96
N LEU A 176 4.16 6.51 19.51
CA LEU A 176 4.15 5.25 18.76
C LEU A 176 3.16 5.28 17.58
N VAL A 177 1.97 5.85 17.75
CA VAL A 177 1.01 6.09 16.65
C VAL A 177 1.63 6.96 15.56
N LEU A 178 2.33 8.05 15.94
CA LEU A 178 2.98 8.93 14.97
C LEU A 178 4.15 8.26 14.25
N VAL A 179 4.81 7.28 14.86
CA VAL A 179 5.93 6.52 14.27
C VAL A 179 5.44 5.30 13.48
N ALA A 180 4.24 4.78 13.73
CA ALA A 180 3.74 3.56 13.09
C ALA A 180 3.71 3.59 11.53
N PRO A 181 3.39 4.71 10.85
CA PRO A 181 3.52 4.79 9.39
C PRO A 181 4.97 4.63 8.91
N ALA A 182 5.95 5.14 9.68
CA ALA A 182 7.37 4.94 9.40
C ALA A 182 7.78 3.47 9.58
N ILE A 183 7.28 2.78 10.62
CA ILE A 183 7.48 1.35 10.80
C ILE A 183 6.88 0.56 9.62
N HIS A 184 5.69 0.96 9.16
CA HIS A 184 5.04 0.32 8.01
C HIS A 184 5.89 0.45 6.75
N GLU A 185 6.39 1.64 6.45
CA GLU A 185 7.21 1.87 5.27
C GLU A 185 8.53 1.09 5.30
N VAL A 186 9.23 1.07 6.44
CA VAL A 186 10.47 0.27 6.60
C VAL A 186 10.17 -1.20 6.40
N HIS A 187 9.13 -1.71 7.07
CA HIS A 187 8.73 -3.10 6.98
C HIS A 187 8.40 -3.48 5.54
N PHE A 188 7.52 -2.71 4.89
CA PHE A 188 7.11 -2.93 3.50
C PHE A 188 8.30 -2.88 2.55
N PHE A 189 9.15 -1.87 2.63
CA PHE A 189 10.32 -1.74 1.74
C PHE A 189 11.22 -2.97 1.77
N PHE A 190 11.53 -3.49 2.97
CA PHE A 190 12.44 -4.63 3.07
C PHE A 190 11.81 -5.94 2.57
N ILE A 191 10.54 -6.21 2.91
CA ILE A 191 9.86 -7.41 2.39
C ILE A 191 9.70 -7.30 0.87
N HIS A 192 9.33 -6.12 0.37
CA HIS A 192 9.03 -5.88 -1.03
C HIS A 192 10.29 -6.02 -1.87
N ARG A 193 11.39 -5.37 -1.45
CA ARG A 193 12.68 -5.52 -2.12
C ARG A 193 13.20 -6.96 -2.08
N LEU A 194 12.99 -7.69 -0.98
CA LEU A 194 13.38 -9.09 -0.86
C LEU A 194 12.62 -9.97 -1.85
N ILE A 195 11.31 -9.81 -1.97
CA ILE A 195 10.49 -10.61 -2.90
C ILE A 195 10.72 -10.26 -4.37
N HIS A 196 11.46 -9.18 -4.67
CA HIS A 196 12.01 -8.89 -6.01
C HIS A 196 13.31 -9.62 -6.35
N TRP A 197 13.88 -10.38 -5.41
CA TRP A 197 14.98 -11.27 -5.72
C TRP A 197 14.51 -12.42 -6.62
N GLY A 198 15.25 -12.71 -7.70
CA GLY A 198 14.81 -13.53 -8.84
C GLY A 198 13.95 -14.78 -8.52
N PRO A 199 14.37 -15.67 -7.61
CA PRO A 199 13.56 -16.82 -7.21
C PRO A 199 12.24 -16.44 -6.54
N LEU A 200 12.27 -15.53 -5.58
CA LEU A 200 11.05 -15.07 -4.88
C LEU A 200 10.16 -14.27 -5.83
N TYR A 201 10.72 -13.48 -6.73
CA TYR A 201 9.94 -12.76 -7.74
C TYR A 201 9.15 -13.75 -8.59
N ARG A 202 9.83 -14.77 -9.14
CA ARG A 202 9.21 -15.74 -10.05
C ARG A 202 8.04 -16.47 -9.40
N TRP A 203 8.17 -16.87 -8.14
CA TRP A 203 7.19 -17.75 -7.47
C TRP A 203 6.17 -17.02 -6.60
N ILE A 204 6.52 -15.85 -6.07
CA ILE A 204 5.72 -15.11 -5.10
C ILE A 204 5.23 -13.82 -5.74
N HIS A 205 6.14 -12.90 -6.04
CA HIS A 205 5.76 -11.52 -6.34
C HIS A 205 5.26 -11.30 -7.78
N SER A 206 5.56 -12.23 -8.69
CA SER A 206 5.04 -12.24 -10.06
C SER A 206 3.51 -12.25 -10.09
N VAL A 207 2.85 -12.87 -9.10
CA VAL A 207 1.39 -12.90 -8.98
C VAL A 207 0.82 -11.49 -8.87
N HIS A 208 1.42 -10.67 -8.01
CA HIS A 208 1.05 -9.27 -7.85
C HIS A 208 1.38 -8.45 -9.11
N HIS A 209 2.60 -8.65 -9.64
CA HIS A 209 3.12 -7.95 -10.81
C HIS A 209 2.52 -8.33 -12.16
N ASN A 210 1.72 -9.41 -12.23
CA ASN A 210 0.89 -9.66 -13.40
C ASN A 210 -0.02 -8.45 -13.70
N SER A 211 -0.42 -7.70 -12.66
CA SER A 211 -1.20 -6.46 -12.75
C SER A 211 -0.36 -5.22 -13.10
N ILE A 212 0.41 -5.26 -14.20
CA ILE A 212 1.27 -4.15 -14.70
C ILE A 212 0.50 -2.83 -14.86
N ASN A 213 -0.81 -2.90 -15.08
CA ASN A 213 -1.74 -1.77 -14.99
C ASN A 213 -2.62 -1.93 -13.75
N PRO A 214 -2.18 -1.42 -12.58
CA PRO A 214 -2.92 -1.57 -11.34
C PRO A 214 -4.37 -1.09 -11.41
N SER A 215 -5.23 -1.77 -10.67
CA SER A 215 -6.61 -1.40 -10.37
C SER A 215 -6.90 -1.53 -8.86
N PRO A 216 -8.00 -0.97 -8.34
CA PRO A 216 -8.37 -1.10 -6.93
C PRO A 216 -8.32 -2.54 -6.41
N TRP A 217 -8.77 -3.53 -7.19
CA TRP A 217 -8.70 -4.94 -6.77
C TRP A 217 -7.28 -5.52 -6.76
N SER A 218 -6.35 -4.98 -7.54
CA SER A 218 -4.95 -5.44 -7.53
C SER A 218 -4.22 -5.12 -6.22
N SER A 219 -4.74 -4.19 -5.41
CA SER A 219 -4.08 -3.70 -4.19
C SER A 219 -3.78 -4.79 -3.16
N LEU A 220 -4.66 -5.79 -3.04
CA LEU A 220 -4.50 -6.95 -2.15
C LEU A 220 -4.42 -8.28 -2.93
N SER A 221 -4.23 -8.21 -4.25
CA SER A 221 -4.02 -9.41 -5.07
C SER A 221 -2.57 -9.84 -4.98
N MET A 222 -2.29 -10.76 -4.06
CA MET A 222 -0.94 -11.17 -3.70
C MET A 222 -0.85 -12.70 -3.59
N HIS A 223 0.36 -13.23 -3.70
CA HIS A 223 0.66 -14.59 -3.30
C HIS A 223 0.50 -14.75 -1.77
N PRO A 224 0.08 -15.91 -1.23
CA PRO A 224 -0.11 -16.10 0.22
C PRO A 224 1.06 -15.62 1.09
N VAL A 225 2.30 -15.95 0.71
CA VAL A 225 3.50 -15.52 1.46
C VAL A 225 3.64 -14.00 1.48
N GLU A 226 3.38 -13.33 0.36
CA GLU A 226 3.44 -11.87 0.28
C GLU A 226 2.30 -11.24 1.10
N GLY A 227 1.07 -11.72 0.93
CA GLY A 227 -0.08 -11.22 1.68
C GLY A 227 0.08 -11.37 3.19
N PHE A 228 0.61 -12.50 3.68
CA PHE A 228 0.90 -12.68 5.10
C PHE A 228 2.01 -11.73 5.58
N LEU A 229 3.15 -11.70 4.89
CA LEU A 229 4.28 -10.85 5.29
C LEU A 229 3.92 -9.37 5.24
N TYR A 230 3.11 -8.93 4.27
CA TYR A 230 2.64 -7.55 4.17
C TYR A 230 1.84 -7.12 5.41
N HIS A 231 0.92 -7.97 5.87
CA HIS A 231 0.10 -7.69 7.05
C HIS A 231 0.82 -7.94 8.37
N ALA A 232 1.87 -8.79 8.37
CA ALA A 232 2.70 -9.09 9.54
C ALA A 232 3.40 -7.85 10.14
N VAL A 233 3.33 -6.69 9.47
CA VAL A 233 3.69 -5.39 10.04
C VAL A 233 3.08 -5.17 11.44
N ALA A 234 1.85 -5.63 11.68
CA ALA A 234 1.19 -5.48 12.98
C ALA A 234 1.90 -6.25 14.12
N PHE A 235 2.69 -7.27 13.79
CA PHE A 235 3.45 -8.04 14.79
C PHE A 235 4.63 -7.27 15.39
N TRP A 236 5.03 -6.12 14.84
CA TRP A 236 5.97 -5.23 15.53
C TRP A 236 5.45 -4.82 16.91
N HIS A 237 4.14 -4.75 17.11
CA HIS A 237 3.51 -4.43 18.39
C HIS A 237 3.45 -5.60 19.37
N LEU A 238 3.92 -6.79 18.98
CA LEU A 238 4.21 -7.89 19.90
C LEU A 238 5.65 -7.85 20.42
N VAL A 239 6.53 -7.08 19.77
CA VAL A 239 7.94 -6.91 20.13
C VAL A 239 8.15 -5.58 20.86
N ILE A 240 7.54 -4.52 20.36
CA ILE A 240 7.52 -3.19 20.97
C ILE A 240 6.41 -3.19 22.03
N PRO A 241 6.67 -2.79 23.29
CA PRO A 241 5.60 -2.60 24.27
C PRO A 241 4.52 -1.69 23.69
N SER A 242 3.29 -2.19 23.52
CA SER A 242 2.31 -1.50 22.70
C SER A 242 0.89 -1.69 23.22
N ASN A 243 -0.07 -1.12 22.49
CA ASN A 243 -1.49 -1.28 22.70
C ASN A 243 -2.12 -1.91 21.44
N PRO A 244 -3.12 -2.80 21.57
CA PRO A 244 -3.78 -3.44 20.42
C PRO A 244 -4.42 -2.45 19.45
N ILE A 245 -4.83 -1.26 19.90
CA ILE A 245 -5.35 -0.20 19.01
C ILE A 245 -4.27 0.28 18.03
N VAL A 246 -3.00 0.37 18.45
CA VAL A 246 -1.91 0.78 17.57
C VAL A 246 -1.57 -0.32 16.56
N ALA A 247 -1.64 -1.60 16.99
CA ALA A 247 -1.51 -2.74 16.09
C ALA A 247 -2.62 -2.77 15.03
N LEU A 248 -3.87 -2.54 15.44
CA LEU A 248 -5.00 -2.37 14.52
C LEU A 248 -4.76 -1.21 13.57
N PHE A 249 -4.36 -0.04 14.06
CA PHE A 249 -4.05 1.11 13.21
C PHE A 249 -3.03 0.76 12.12
N GLN A 250 -1.92 0.11 12.48
CA GLN A 250 -0.90 -0.27 11.52
C GLN A 250 -1.41 -1.31 10.50
N LEU A 251 -2.25 -2.23 10.96
CA LEU A 251 -2.90 -3.19 10.09
C LEU A 251 -3.88 -2.52 9.11
N HIS A 252 -4.63 -1.51 9.56
CA HIS A 252 -5.54 -0.75 8.72
C HIS A 252 -4.80 0.13 7.71
N VAL A 253 -3.63 0.67 8.07
CA VAL A 253 -2.72 1.35 7.13
C VAL A 253 -2.34 0.39 5.99
N ALA A 254 -1.95 -0.85 6.31
CA ALA A 254 -1.61 -1.85 5.29
C ALA A 254 -2.85 -2.23 4.44
N SER A 255 -3.96 -2.61 5.07
CA SER A 255 -5.12 -3.15 4.35
C SER A 255 -5.86 -2.09 3.55
N PHE A 256 -6.26 -0.97 4.17
CA PHE A 256 -7.01 0.06 3.46
C PHE A 256 -6.09 0.94 2.61
N GLY A 257 -4.89 1.25 3.10
CA GLY A 257 -3.95 2.15 2.43
C GLY A 257 -3.34 1.60 1.16
N ALA A 258 -3.28 0.27 0.97
CA ALA A 258 -2.74 -0.34 -0.24
C ALA A 258 -3.39 0.18 -1.54
N VAL A 259 -4.67 0.58 -1.50
CA VAL A 259 -5.36 1.13 -2.67
C VAL A 259 -4.71 2.40 -3.20
N ASN A 260 -4.09 3.22 -2.34
CA ASN A 260 -3.51 4.51 -2.72
C ASN A 260 -2.50 4.35 -3.87
N GLY A 261 -1.68 3.29 -3.82
CA GLY A 261 -0.71 2.96 -4.88
C GLY A 261 -1.32 2.35 -6.15
N HIS A 262 -2.55 1.82 -6.10
CA HIS A 262 -3.13 0.98 -7.15
C HIS A 262 -4.33 1.61 -7.87
N LEU A 263 -4.66 2.85 -7.56
CA LEU A 263 -5.74 3.58 -8.22
C LEU A 263 -5.51 3.74 -9.73
N GLY A 264 -4.26 3.80 -10.18
CA GLY A 264 -3.92 3.91 -11.61
C GLY A 264 -4.19 5.28 -12.25
N PHE A 265 -4.47 6.30 -11.43
CA PHE A 265 -4.67 7.69 -11.83
C PHE A 265 -3.85 8.61 -10.93
N GLU A 266 -3.36 9.76 -11.43
CA GLU A 266 -2.71 10.80 -10.61
C GLU A 266 -3.70 11.55 -9.71
N LYS A 267 -4.86 11.87 -10.27
CA LYS A 267 -5.94 12.56 -9.56
C LYS A 267 -7.25 11.79 -9.74
N LEU A 268 -8.03 11.76 -8.67
CA LEU A 268 -9.38 11.24 -8.64
C LEU A 268 -10.37 12.40 -8.61
N GLU A 269 -11.11 12.60 -9.71
CA GLU A 269 -12.14 13.63 -9.84
C GLU A 269 -13.37 13.28 -8.97
N LEU A 270 -13.59 14.08 -7.91
CA LEU A 270 -14.77 13.98 -7.05
C LEU A 270 -15.97 14.71 -7.66
N THR A 271 -15.71 15.88 -8.25
CA THR A 271 -16.66 16.66 -9.04
C THR A 271 -15.97 17.12 -10.33
N GLN A 272 -16.62 17.95 -11.14
CA GLN A 272 -16.01 18.49 -12.36
C GLN A 272 -14.78 19.38 -12.07
N ASP A 273 -14.78 20.04 -10.91
CA ASP A 273 -13.79 21.05 -10.52
C ASP A 273 -12.91 20.63 -9.32
N THR A 274 -13.32 19.59 -8.58
CA THR A 274 -12.61 19.12 -7.39
C THR A 274 -12.02 17.73 -7.63
N ALA A 275 -10.73 17.58 -7.36
CA ALA A 275 -10.03 16.30 -7.41
C ALA A 275 -9.06 16.13 -6.24
N VAL A 276 -8.84 14.87 -5.83
CA VAL A 276 -7.85 14.51 -4.82
C VAL A 276 -6.67 13.79 -5.48
N SER A 277 -5.44 14.02 -5.02
CA SER A 277 -4.28 13.25 -5.51
C SER A 277 -4.32 11.84 -4.95
N SER A 278 -3.95 10.86 -5.77
CA SER A 278 -3.83 9.47 -5.34
C SER A 278 -2.48 9.16 -4.69
N HIS A 279 -1.43 9.92 -5.04
CA HIS A 279 -0.03 9.59 -4.76
C HIS A 279 0.47 8.27 -5.38
N ALA A 280 -0.26 7.73 -6.37
CA ALA A 280 0.00 6.41 -6.95
C ALA A 280 1.20 6.35 -7.91
N TYR A 281 1.79 7.48 -8.31
CA TYR A 281 2.71 7.50 -9.46
C TYR A 281 3.99 6.70 -9.22
N ALA A 282 4.58 6.80 -8.03
CA ALA A 282 5.79 6.06 -7.67
C ALA A 282 5.57 4.54 -7.78
N HIS A 283 4.44 4.06 -7.27
CA HIS A 283 4.06 2.65 -7.33
C HIS A 283 3.62 2.21 -8.72
N TYR A 284 3.02 3.10 -9.52
CA TYR A 284 2.77 2.82 -10.93
C TYR A 284 4.09 2.60 -11.70
N LEU A 285 5.10 3.45 -11.47
CA LEU A 285 6.42 3.25 -12.07
C LEU A 285 7.08 1.95 -11.60
N HIS A 286 6.84 1.56 -10.35
CA HIS A 286 7.26 0.27 -9.82
C HIS A 286 6.66 -0.90 -10.60
N HIS A 287 5.33 -0.92 -10.80
CA HIS A 287 4.65 -1.93 -11.63
C HIS A 287 5.07 -1.92 -13.10
N LYS A 288 5.46 -0.75 -13.63
CA LYS A 288 5.92 -0.60 -15.01
C LYS A 288 7.34 -1.11 -15.25
N TYR A 289 8.25 -0.87 -14.30
CA TYR A 289 9.69 -1.11 -14.47
C TYR A 289 10.27 -2.19 -13.57
N PHE A 290 9.55 -2.65 -12.55
CA PHE A 290 9.86 -3.74 -11.62
C PHE A 290 11.12 -3.55 -10.74
N GLU A 291 12.08 -2.71 -11.13
CA GLU A 291 13.37 -2.54 -10.42
C GLU A 291 13.54 -1.21 -9.66
N VAL A 292 12.46 -0.43 -9.53
CA VAL A 292 12.48 0.92 -8.96
C VAL A 292 11.36 1.12 -7.94
N ASN A 293 11.52 2.07 -7.02
CA ASN A 293 10.46 2.49 -6.08
C ASN A 293 9.85 1.32 -5.27
N TYR A 294 10.66 0.64 -4.46
CA TYR A 294 10.19 -0.44 -3.58
C TYR A 294 9.45 0.07 -2.33
N GLY A 295 9.59 1.34 -1.98
CA GLY A 295 8.86 1.98 -0.88
C GLY A 295 7.38 2.19 -1.20
N GLY A 296 6.58 2.39 -0.15
CA GLY A 296 5.16 2.73 -0.27
C GLY A 296 4.94 4.23 -0.43
N ASP A 297 4.78 4.94 0.69
CA ASP A 297 4.33 6.34 0.71
C ASP A 297 5.47 7.38 0.63
N GLY A 298 6.74 6.97 0.69
CA GLY A 298 7.91 7.86 0.57
C GLY A 298 8.17 8.74 1.80
N LEU A 299 7.66 8.36 2.97
CA LEU A 299 7.90 9.05 4.24
C LEU A 299 9.35 8.87 4.71
N ILE A 300 10.02 7.77 4.38
CA ILE A 300 11.44 7.50 4.55
C ILE A 300 12.03 7.24 3.15
N PRO A 301 13.07 7.98 2.73
CA PRO A 301 13.58 7.92 1.35
C PRO A 301 14.49 6.70 1.14
N LEU A 302 14.00 5.51 1.48
CA LEU A 302 14.72 4.24 1.41
C LEU A 302 15.19 3.95 -0.03
N ASP A 303 14.32 4.17 -1.03
CA ASP A 303 14.71 4.02 -2.43
C ASP A 303 15.86 4.95 -2.86
N ARG A 304 15.93 6.16 -2.28
CA ARG A 304 17.06 7.06 -2.53
C ARG A 304 18.33 6.51 -1.88
N TRP A 305 18.25 6.05 -0.63
CA TRP A 305 19.40 5.49 0.09
C TRP A 305 19.94 4.21 -0.53
N PHE A 306 19.07 3.39 -1.11
CA PHE A 306 19.43 2.14 -1.75
C PHE A 306 19.64 2.25 -3.27
N GLY A 307 19.49 3.44 -3.84
CA GLY A 307 19.76 3.73 -5.25
C GLY A 307 18.74 3.17 -6.24
N THR A 308 17.51 2.97 -5.80
CA THR A 308 16.38 2.39 -6.55
C THR A 308 15.27 3.40 -6.83
N LEU A 309 15.43 4.67 -6.43
CA LEU A 309 14.47 5.73 -6.74
C LEU A 309 14.39 5.98 -8.25
N HIS A 310 13.16 6.07 -8.76
CA HIS A 310 12.82 6.61 -10.06
C HIS A 310 11.72 7.65 -9.90
N ASP A 311 12.06 8.92 -10.12
CA ASP A 311 11.20 10.07 -9.81
C ASP A 311 10.29 10.51 -10.97
N GLY A 312 10.37 9.81 -12.12
CA GLY A 312 9.57 10.07 -13.32
C GLY A 312 10.23 11.01 -14.34
N THR A 313 11.46 11.45 -14.05
CA THR A 313 12.26 12.31 -14.93
C THR A 313 13.09 11.52 -15.94
N ARG A 314 13.66 12.21 -16.93
CA ARG A 314 14.61 11.60 -17.89
C ARG A 314 15.91 11.17 -17.21
N GLU A 315 16.32 11.91 -16.18
CA GLU A 315 17.45 11.56 -15.33
C GLU A 315 17.16 10.24 -14.58
N GLY A 316 15.94 10.06 -14.08
CA GLY A 316 15.47 8.79 -13.53
C GLY A 316 15.55 7.63 -14.53
N ASP A 317 15.08 7.83 -15.77
CA ASP A 317 15.19 6.84 -16.84
C ASP A 317 16.67 6.47 -17.09
N ALA A 318 17.55 7.47 -17.22
CA ALA A 318 18.98 7.27 -17.47
C ALA A 318 19.69 6.52 -16.33
N MET A 319 19.32 6.79 -15.07
CA MET A 319 19.87 6.08 -13.91
C MET A 319 19.45 4.60 -13.92
N MET A 320 18.20 4.31 -14.28
CA MET A 320 17.71 2.95 -14.43
C MET A 320 18.43 2.19 -15.55
N ASP A 321 18.54 2.81 -16.73
CA ASP A 321 19.24 2.21 -17.88
C ASP A 321 20.70 1.90 -17.55
N ALA A 322 21.39 2.79 -16.83
CA ALA A 322 22.76 2.56 -16.38
C ALA A 322 22.88 1.34 -15.44
N ARG A 323 21.91 1.13 -14.53
CA ARG A 323 21.88 -0.07 -13.67
C ARG A 323 21.66 -1.34 -14.50
N PHE A 324 20.75 -1.28 -15.48
CA PHE A 324 20.47 -2.40 -16.37
C PHE A 324 21.70 -2.81 -17.19
N GLN A 325 22.43 -1.84 -17.78
CA GLN A 325 23.66 -2.13 -18.52
C GLN A 325 24.71 -2.80 -17.62
N LYS A 326 24.93 -2.27 -16.42
CA LYS A 326 25.87 -2.86 -15.44
C LYS A 326 25.48 -4.29 -15.05
N LYS A 327 24.19 -4.58 -14.94
CA LYS A 327 23.69 -5.94 -14.68
C LYS A 327 23.99 -6.87 -15.86
N LYS A 328 23.75 -6.42 -17.09
CA LYS A 328 24.02 -7.17 -18.32
C LYS A 328 25.51 -7.49 -18.46
N GLU A 329 26.39 -6.51 -18.24
CA GLU A 329 27.85 -6.71 -18.24
C GLU A 329 28.29 -7.77 -17.23
N ARG A 330 27.77 -7.72 -16.00
CA ARG A 330 28.06 -8.72 -14.95
C ARG A 330 27.59 -10.13 -15.31
N MET A 331 26.44 -10.24 -15.97
CA MET A 331 25.92 -11.53 -16.42
C MET A 331 26.78 -12.10 -17.57
N ASN A 332 27.13 -11.26 -18.54
CA ASN A 332 27.98 -11.65 -19.66
C ASN A 332 29.39 -12.05 -19.21
N ALA A 333 29.93 -11.42 -18.17
CA ALA A 333 31.24 -11.79 -17.60
C ALA A 333 31.22 -13.11 -16.81
N ARG A 334 30.04 -13.66 -16.50
CA ARG A 334 29.85 -14.91 -15.75
C ARG A 334 29.43 -16.09 -16.64
N ALA A 335 29.02 -15.80 -17.88
CA ALA A 335 28.69 -16.77 -18.91
C ALA A 335 29.97 -17.13 -19.67
#